data_AF-A0A1V4BZ07-F1
#
_entry.id   AF-A0A1V4BZ07-F1
#
_cell.length_a   1.000
_cell.length_b   1.000
_cell.length_c   1.000
_cell.angle_alpha   90.00
_cell.angle_beta   90.00
_cell.angle_gamma   90.00
#
_symmetry.space_group_name_H-M   'P 1'
#
loop_
_entity.id
_entity.type
_entity.pdbx_description
1 polymer ?
#
loop_
_entity_poly.entity_id
_entity_poly.type
_entity_poly.pdbx_seq_one_letter_code
_entity_poly.pdbx_strand_id
1 'polypeptide(L)' 'MIKKKNTTVRKPEFEVFQVLETSKDKSYWNRIGAAWVHEDGDGLSVTLNAMPLDGRIIIRAVKADKA' A
#
# COMPACT_ATOMS: atom_id res chain seq x y z
N MET A 1 9.09 -27.86 21.18
CA MET A 1 8.90 -26.39 21.13
C MET A 1 8.54 -25.99 19.71
N ILE A 2 7.31 -25.54 19.46
CA ILE A 2 6.92 -24.90 18.19
C ILE A 2 6.17 -23.61 18.53
N LYS A 3 6.83 -22.45 18.38
CA LYS A 3 6.16 -21.15 18.50
C LYS A 3 5.28 -20.97 17.27
N LYS A 4 3.97 -21.16 17.41
CA LYS A 4 2.98 -20.75 16.40
C LYS A 4 3.07 -19.23 16.25
N LYS A 5 3.60 -18.74 15.12
CA LYS A 5 3.46 -17.34 14.73
C LYS A 5 1.97 -17.14 14.41
N ASN A 6 1.23 -16.49 15.30
CA ASN A 6 -0.10 -16.00 14.99
C ASN A 6 0.04 -15.01 13.83
N THR A 7 -0.29 -15.42 12.62
CA THR A 7 -0.54 -14.50 11.51
C THR A 7 -1.84 -13.76 11.83
N THR A 8 -1.76 -12.79 12.73
CA THR A 8 -2.76 -11.73 12.79
C THR A 8 -2.74 -11.10 11.40
N VAL A 9 -3.86 -11.16 10.70
CA VAL A 9 -4.04 -10.43 9.44
C VAL A 9 -3.81 -8.97 9.79
N ARG A 10 -2.58 -8.48 9.59
CA ARG A 10 -2.20 -7.12 9.93
C ARG A 10 -3.08 -6.22 9.07
N LYS A 11 -3.78 -5.27 9.70
CA LYS A 11 -4.51 -4.27 8.94
C LYS A 11 -3.50 -3.51 8.07
N PRO A 12 -3.80 -3.22 6.80
CA PRO A 12 -2.89 -2.47 5.95
C PRO A 12 -2.67 -1.08 6.56
N GLU A 13 -1.43 -0.80 6.93
CA GLU A 13 -1.03 0.51 7.46
C GLU A 13 -0.78 1.52 6.34
N PHE A 14 -0.56 1.01 5.12
CA PHE A 14 -0.29 1.81 3.94
C PHE A 14 -1.20 1.42 2.77
N GLU A 15 -1.63 2.41 2.01
CA GLU A 15 -2.32 2.25 0.74
C GLU A 15 -1.37 2.57 -0.40
N VAL A 16 -1.50 1.80 -1.48
CA VAL A 16 -0.68 1.95 -2.67
C VAL A 16 -1.53 2.53 -3.79
N PHE A 17 -1.07 3.66 -4.31
CA PHE A 17 -1.73 4.40 -5.37
C PHE A 17 -0.85 4.44 -6.61
N GLN A 18 -1.46 4.25 -7.76
CA GLN A 18 -0.91 4.68 -9.04
C GLN A 18 -1.33 6.13 -9.25
N VAL A 19 -0.36 7.00 -9.51
CA VAL A 19 -0.59 8.37 -9.90
C VAL A 19 -0.31 8.51 -11.39
N LEU A 20 -1.34 8.85 -12.14
CA LEU A 20 -1.26 9.16 -13.57
C LEU A 20 -1.36 10.67 -13.74
N GLU A 21 -0.31 11.27 -14.28
CA GLU A 21 -0.28 12.69 -14.63
C GLU A 21 -0.93 12.85 -16.01
N THR A 22 -2.03 13.61 -16.11
CA THR A 22 -2.63 13.95 -17.41
C THR A 22 -2.25 15.38 -17.82
N SER A 23 -2.23 15.65 -19.13
CA SER A 23 -1.83 16.93 -19.73
C SER A 23 -2.64 18.17 -19.32
N LYS A 24 -3.62 18.04 -18.42
CA LYS A 24 -4.51 19.10 -17.96
C LYS A 24 -4.39 19.37 -16.45
N ASP A 25 -3.18 19.33 -15.90
CA ASP A 25 -2.90 19.57 -14.46
C ASP A 25 -3.73 18.73 -13.49
N LYS A 26 -4.23 17.58 -13.96
CA LYS A 26 -5.02 16.65 -13.16
C LYS A 26 -4.18 15.41 -12.92
N SER A 27 -4.12 15.00 -11.66
CA SER A 27 -3.51 13.72 -11.29
C SER A 27 -4.63 12.74 -10.94
N TYR A 28 -4.67 11.61 -11.64
CA TYR A 28 -5.57 10.53 -11.27
C TYR A 28 -4.89 9.65 -10.24
N TRP A 29 -5.52 9.54 -9.07
CA TRP A 29 -5.08 8.68 -7.97
C TRP A 29 -5.88 7.40 -8.00
N ASN A 30 -5.27 6.32 -8.49
CA ASN A 30 -5.91 5.03 -8.59
C ASN A 30 -5.39 4.10 -7.50
N ARG A 31 -6.25 3.59 -6.64
CA ARG A 31 -5.83 2.67 -5.57
C ARG A 31 -5.58 1.29 -6.17
N ILE A 32 -4.31 0.89 -6.24
CA ILE A 32 -3.90 -0.38 -6.87
C ILE A 32 -3.51 -1.46 -5.87
N GLY A 33 -3.40 -1.13 -4.58
CA GLY A 33 -3.00 -2.09 -3.58
C GLY A 33 -2.90 -1.55 -2.15
N ALA A 34 -2.23 -2.34 -1.32
CA ALA A 34 -1.97 -2.04 0.07
C ALA A 34 -0.58 -2.53 0.48
N ALA A 35 -0.04 -1.95 1.56
CA ALA A 35 1.27 -2.30 2.07
C ALA A 35 1.27 -2.40 3.61
N TRP A 36 2.19 -3.22 4.12
CA TRP A 36 2.33 -3.58 5.53
C TRP A 36 3.79 -3.46 5.95
N VAL A 37 4.05 -2.93 7.15
CA VAL A 37 5.41 -2.92 7.70
C VAL A 37 5.82 -4.34 8.07
N HIS A 38 7.05 -4.68 7.72
CA HIS A 38 7.69 -5.89 8.20
C HIS A 38 7.83 -5.87 9.72
N GLU A 39 7.88 -7.06 10.32
CA GLU A 39 8.09 -7.20 11.77
C GLU A 39 9.44 -6.62 12.22
N ASP A 40 10.42 -6.63 11.32
CA ASP A 40 11.77 -6.10 11.54
C ASP A 40 11.85 -4.56 11.41
N GLY A 41 10.77 -3.90 10.97
CA GLY A 41 10.71 -2.43 10.83
C GLY A 41 11.47 -1.83 9.65
N ASP A 42 12.43 -2.57 9.06
CA ASP A 42 13.28 -2.12 7.95
C ASP A 42 12.67 -2.37 6.54
N GLY A 43 11.39 -2.73 6.44
CA GLY A 43 10.79 -3.08 5.16
C GLY A 43 9.28 -2.94 5.09
N LEU A 44 8.78 -2.86 3.86
CA LEU A 44 7.35 -2.84 3.54
C LEU A 44 7.04 -3.99 2.60
N SER A 45 6.07 -4.81 2.96
CA SER A 45 5.47 -5.79 2.06
C SER A 45 4.34 -5.11 1.31
N VAL A 46 4.34 -5.21 -0.02
CA VAL A 46 3.35 -4.56 -0.88
C VAL A 46 2.58 -5.63 -1.63
N THR A 47 1.24 -5.59 -1.56
CA THR A 47 0.35 -6.42 -2.39
C THR A 47 -0.42 -5.53 -3.34
N LEU A 48 -0.32 -5.85 -4.62
CA LEU A 48 -0.99 -5.14 -5.71
C LEU A 48 -2.10 -6.01 -6.28
N ASN A 49 -3.29 -5.43 -6.43
CA ASN A 49 -4.41 -6.06 -7.13
C ASN A 49 -4.34 -5.81 -8.65
N ALA A 50 -3.60 -4.77 -9.06
CA ALA A 50 -3.37 -4.43 -10.45
C ALA A 50 -1.92 -3.98 -10.65
N MET A 51 -1.31 -4.42 -11.75
CA MET A 51 0.03 -3.99 -12.14
C MET A 51 -0.08 -2.77 -13.06
N PRO A 52 0.38 -1.58 -12.64
CA PRO A 52 0.33 -0.40 -13.49
C PRO A 52 1.32 -0.53 -14.65
N LEU A 53 0.88 -0.21 -15.86
CA LEU A 53 1.74 -0.17 -17.05
C LEU A 53 2.44 1.19 -17.22
N ASP A 54 1.89 2.25 -16.62
CA ASP A 54 2.41 3.62 -16.69
C ASP A 54 2.13 4.38 -15.38
N GLY A 55 2.67 5.59 -15.26
CA GLY A 55 2.55 6.43 -14.07
C GLY A 55 3.52 6.08 -12.95
N ARG A 56 3.31 6.68 -11.77
CA ARG A 56 4.14 6.50 -10.58
C ARG A 56 3.39 5.75 -9.49
N ILE A 57 4.07 4.82 -8.81
CA ILE A 57 3.52 4.16 -7.63
C ILE A 57 3.90 4.97 -6.39
N ILE A 58 2.89 5.35 -5.62
CA ILE A 58 3.05 6.08 -4.35
C ILE A 58 2.42 5.25 -3.24
N ILE A 59 3.22 4.94 -2.24
CA ILE A 59 2.78 4.28 -1.01
C ILE A 59 2.55 5.37 0.03
N ARG A 60 1.34 5.45 0.58
CA ARG A 60 1.00 6.42 1.64
C ARG A 60 0.42 5.72 2.85
N ALA A 61 0.73 6.21 4.04
CA ALA A 61 0.08 5.75 5.25
C ALA A 61 -1.43 5.99 5.12
N VAL A 62 -2.23 4.97 5.41
CA VAL A 62 -3.67 5.14 5.52
C VAL A 62 -3.87 6.09 6.67
N LYS A 63 -4.35 7.30 6.40
CA LYS A 63 -4.89 8.13 7.49
C LYS A 63 -6.02 7.31 8.06
N ALA A 64 -5.81 6.74 9.24
CA ALA A 64 -6.88 6.17 10.02
C ALA A 64 -7.86 7.31 10.29
N ASP A 65 -8.83 7.47 9.39
CA ASP A 65 -10.06 8.16 9.71
C ASP A 65 -10.66 7.31 10.84
N LYS A 66 -10.45 7.77 12.08
CA LYS A 66 -11.14 7.24 13.24
C LYS A 66 -12.62 7.44 12.95
N ALA A 67 -13.28 6.37 12.52
CA ALA A 67 -14.71 6.21 12.69
C ALA A 67 -15.09 6.30 14.17
#